data_AF-A0AAW8XND7-F1
#
_entry.id   AF-A0AAW8XND7-F1
#
_cell.length_a   1.000
_cell.length_b   1.000
_cell.length_c   1.000
_cell.angle_alpha   90.00
_cell.angle_beta   90.00
_cell.angle_gamma   90.00
#
_symmetry.space_group_name_H-M   'P 1'
#
loop_
_entity.id
_entity.type
_entity.pdbx_description
1 polymer ?
#
loop_
_entity_poly.entity_id
_entity_poly.type
_entity_poly.pdbx_seq_one_letter_code
_entity_poly.pdbx_strand_id
1 'polypeptide(L)'
;MKTLFRTMVLGSLLTLSANSYALSESEAEDMADLTAVFVFLKNDCGYQNLPNTQIRRALVFFAQQNQWDLSNYDSYNMKALGEDSYRDLSGINLPTAKKCKALARDSLSLLAYVK
;
A
#
# COMPACT_ATOMS: atom_id res chain seq x y z
N MET A 1 -18.26 2.17 47.83
CA MET A 1 -17.85 1.00 47.02
C MET A 1 -18.19 1.09 45.52
N LYS A 2 -18.64 2.23 44.95
CA LYS A 2 -18.94 2.33 43.50
C LYS A 2 -17.87 3.06 42.67
N THR A 3 -17.01 3.84 43.32
CA THR A 3 -15.96 4.65 42.67
C THR A 3 -14.67 3.87 42.41
N LEU A 4 -14.29 2.94 43.30
CA LEU A 4 -13.09 2.12 43.14
C LEU A 4 -13.17 1.15 41.94
N PHE A 5 -14.37 0.66 41.62
CA PHE A 5 -14.58 -0.22 40.48
C PHE A 5 -14.40 0.53 39.14
N ARG A 6 -14.79 1.82 39.09
CA ARG A 6 -14.61 2.66 37.88
C ARG A 6 -13.15 3.02 37.62
N THR A 7 -12.36 3.28 38.66
CA THR A 7 -10.92 3.57 38.51
C THR A 7 -10.11 2.33 38.15
N MET A 8 -10.52 1.14 38.62
CA MET A 8 -9.83 -0.11 38.28
C MET A 8 -10.08 -0.54 36.82
N VAL A 9 -11.29 -0.30 36.29
CA VAL A 9 -11.60 -0.59 34.87
C VAL A 9 -10.88 0.38 33.92
N LEU A 10 -10.74 1.65 34.29
CA LEU A 10 -10.02 2.63 33.46
C LEU A 10 -8.49 2.39 33.45
N GLY A 11 -7.92 1.88 34.55
CA GLY A 11 -6.51 1.53 34.66
C GLY A 11 -6.10 0.32 33.81
N SER A 12 -7.01 -0.65 33.65
CA SER A 12 -6.77 -1.85 32.83
C SER A 12 -6.84 -1.61 31.32
N LEU A 13 -7.47 -0.52 30.88
CA LEU A 13 -7.60 -0.17 29.45
C LEU A 13 -6.38 0.59 28.89
N LEU A 14 -5.47 1.04 29.76
CA LEU A 14 -4.28 1.81 29.38
C LEU A 14 -3.02 0.96 29.14
N THR A 15 -3.05 -0.35 29.41
CA THR A 15 -1.87 -1.23 29.27
C THR A 15 -1.76 -1.93 27.92
N LEU A 16 -2.69 -1.65 27.00
CA LEU A 16 -2.67 -2.15 25.62
C LEU A 16 -2.80 -0.97 24.63
N SER A 17 -1.98 0.07 24.78
CA SER A 17 -1.70 0.93 23.64
C SER A 17 -0.87 0.10 22.66
N ALA A 18 -1.53 -0.50 21.67
CA ALA A 18 -0.85 -1.13 20.56
C ALA A 18 0.17 -0.13 20.01
N ASN A 19 1.45 -0.55 19.94
CA ASN A 19 2.51 0.28 19.39
C ASN A 19 2.05 0.76 18.00
N SER A 20 2.17 2.06 17.72
CA SER A 20 2.16 2.57 16.35
C SER A 20 3.39 1.97 15.69
N TYR A 21 3.25 0.77 15.12
CA TYR A 21 4.35 0.15 14.41
C TYR A 21 4.47 0.91 13.10
N ALA A 22 5.62 1.55 12.93
CA ALA A 22 6.05 2.08 11.66
C ALA A 22 6.05 0.94 10.62
N LEU A 23 5.90 1.28 9.33
CA LEU A 23 5.81 0.36 8.21
C LEU A 23 6.78 -0.83 8.35
N SER A 24 6.23 -2.03 8.36
CA SER A 24 6.98 -3.29 8.35
C SER A 24 7.53 -3.59 6.95
N GLU A 25 8.47 -4.54 6.88
CA GLU A 25 9.08 -4.95 5.61
C GLU A 25 8.04 -5.48 4.62
N SER A 26 7.12 -6.34 5.07
CA SER A 26 6.04 -6.87 4.21
C SER A 26 5.09 -5.78 3.72
N GLU A 27 4.79 -4.78 4.54
CA GLU A 27 3.92 -3.66 4.13
C GLU A 27 4.65 -2.75 3.13
N ALA A 28 5.97 -2.58 3.28
CA ALA A 28 6.80 -1.89 2.30
C ALA A 28 6.84 -2.63 0.96
N GLU A 29 6.96 -3.96 0.97
CA GLU A 29 6.87 -4.82 -0.21
C GLU A 29 5.49 -4.72 -0.88
N ASP A 30 4.38 -4.81 -0.13
CA ASP A 30 3.03 -4.67 -0.69
C ASP A 30 2.81 -3.28 -1.35
N MET A 31 3.37 -2.22 -0.76
CA MET A 31 3.36 -0.89 -1.38
C MET A 31 4.18 -0.83 -2.66
N ALA A 32 5.33 -1.51 -2.69
CA ALA A 32 6.20 -1.60 -3.85
C ALA A 32 5.56 -2.41 -4.98
N ASP A 33 4.87 -3.51 -4.66
CA ASP A 33 4.10 -4.32 -5.59
C ASP A 33 3.00 -3.50 -6.27
N LEU A 34 2.22 -2.76 -5.50
CA LEU A 34 1.19 -1.88 -6.07
C LEU A 34 1.80 -0.77 -6.94
N THR A 35 2.97 -0.25 -6.55
CA THR A 35 3.72 0.71 -7.36
C THR A 35 4.13 0.10 -8.70
N ALA A 36 4.70 -1.11 -8.67
CA ALA A 36 5.10 -1.85 -9.87
C ALA A 36 3.91 -2.12 -10.80
N VAL A 37 2.74 -2.44 -10.24
CA VAL A 37 1.50 -2.59 -11.02
C VAL A 37 1.15 -1.31 -11.78
N PHE A 38 1.15 -0.14 -11.13
CA PHE A 38 0.85 1.12 -11.83
C PHE A 38 1.89 1.48 -12.88
N VAL A 39 3.18 1.20 -12.61
CA VAL A 39 4.26 1.42 -13.58
C VAL A 39 4.12 0.48 -14.78
N PHE A 40 3.81 -0.79 -14.56
CA PHE A 40 3.55 -1.77 -15.61
C PHE A 40 2.34 -1.38 -16.46
N LEU A 41 1.26 -0.90 -15.83
CA LEU A 41 0.10 -0.41 -16.57
C LEU A 41 0.45 0.76 -17.50
N LYS A 42 1.30 1.69 -17.03
CA LYS A 42 1.75 2.84 -17.82
C LYS A 42 2.63 2.41 -19.00
N ASN A 43 3.62 1.55 -18.75
CA ASN A 43 4.65 1.22 -19.71
C ASN A 43 4.20 0.17 -20.73
N ASP A 44 3.44 -0.84 -20.29
CA ASP A 44 3.20 -2.07 -21.04
C ASP A 44 1.73 -2.27 -21.43
N CYS A 45 0.79 -1.54 -20.80
CA CYS A 45 -0.65 -1.77 -20.95
C CYS A 45 -1.45 -0.62 -21.57
N GLY A 46 -0.81 0.45 -22.04
CA GLY A 46 -1.49 1.56 -22.73
C GLY A 46 -2.05 2.66 -21.82
N TYR A 47 -1.67 2.69 -20.54
CA TYR A 47 -2.11 3.71 -19.59
C TYR A 47 -1.10 4.84 -19.39
N GLN A 48 -0.37 5.25 -20.45
CA GLN A 48 0.72 6.23 -20.34
C GLN A 48 0.27 7.56 -19.69
N ASN A 49 -0.97 7.96 -19.96
CA ASN A 49 -1.57 9.21 -19.50
C ASN A 49 -1.99 9.21 -18.01
N LEU A 50 -1.80 8.11 -17.26
CA LEU A 50 -2.04 8.09 -15.83
C LEU A 50 -1.12 9.10 -15.11
N PRO A 51 -1.66 10.15 -14.45
CA PRO A 51 -0.83 11.16 -13.80
C PRO A 51 -0.12 10.57 -12.58
N ASN A 52 1.18 10.82 -12.46
CA ASN A 52 1.98 10.35 -11.31
C ASN A 52 1.42 10.84 -9.96
N THR A 53 0.79 12.02 -9.94
CA THR A 53 0.11 12.55 -8.74
C THR A 53 -1.06 11.67 -8.31
N GLN A 54 -1.86 11.15 -9.25
CA GLN A 54 -2.98 10.26 -8.92
C GLN A 54 -2.47 8.92 -8.39
N ILE A 55 -1.42 8.37 -9.00
CA ILE A 55 -0.77 7.13 -8.53
C ILE A 55 -0.24 7.33 -7.10
N ARG A 56 0.48 8.41 -6.83
CA ARG A 56 0.98 8.71 -5.48
C ARG A 56 -0.17 8.81 -4.47
N ARG A 57 -1.26 9.49 -4.82
CA ARG A 57 -2.43 9.57 -3.95
C ARG A 57 -3.05 8.19 -3.71
N ALA A 58 -3.17 7.36 -4.75
CA ALA A 58 -3.72 6.00 -4.63
C ALA A 58 -2.88 5.11 -3.72
N LEU A 59 -1.54 5.20 -3.80
CA LEU A 59 -0.63 4.49 -2.91
C LEU A 59 -0.79 4.94 -1.45
N VAL A 60 -0.89 6.24 -1.20
CA VAL A 60 -1.15 6.77 0.15
C VAL A 60 -2.53 6.34 0.66
N PHE A 61 -3.55 6.40 -0.20
CA PHE A 61 -4.89 5.93 0.14
C PHE A 61 -4.90 4.43 0.47
N PHE A 62 -4.19 3.61 -0.30
CA PHE A 62 -4.04 2.18 -0.06
C PHE A 62 -3.40 1.91 1.31
N ALA A 63 -2.31 2.61 1.65
CA ALA A 63 -1.70 2.52 2.98
C ALA A 63 -2.67 2.93 4.10
N GLN A 64 -3.44 4.00 3.90
CA GLN A 64 -4.46 4.46 4.87
C GLN A 64 -5.59 3.46 5.06
N GLN A 65 -6.07 2.81 3.99
CA GLN A 65 -7.10 1.76 4.09
C GLN A 65 -6.62 0.55 4.88
N ASN A 66 -5.33 0.22 4.79
CA ASN A 66 -4.69 -0.85 5.56
C ASN A 66 -4.19 -0.39 6.94
N GLN A 67 -4.41 0.87 7.32
CA GLN A 67 -3.96 1.46 8.59
C GLN A 67 -2.44 1.43 8.81
N TRP A 68 -1.67 1.48 7.72
CA TRP A 68 -0.21 1.48 7.77
C TRP A 68 0.36 2.84 8.18
N ASP A 69 1.35 2.82 9.07
CA ASP A 69 2.07 4.01 9.53
C ASP A 69 3.27 4.28 8.61
N LEU A 70 3.16 5.34 7.81
CA LEU A 70 4.20 5.75 6.85
C LEU A 70 5.32 6.60 7.46
N SER A 71 5.38 6.75 8.79
CA SER A 71 6.37 7.61 9.47
C SER A 71 7.82 7.23 9.19
N ASN A 72 8.10 5.97 8.87
CA ASN A 72 9.42 5.45 8.46
C ASN A 72 9.49 5.08 6.97
N TYR A 73 8.58 5.56 6.11
CA TYR A 73 8.61 5.23 4.68
C TYR A 73 10.00 5.46 4.05
N ASP A 74 10.66 6.55 4.46
CA ASP A 74 11.99 6.93 3.98
C ASP A 74 13.14 6.05 4.50
N SER A 75 12.89 5.14 5.45
CA SER A 75 13.90 4.16 5.90
C SER A 75 14.06 2.97 4.95
N TYR A 76 13.09 2.76 4.05
CA TYR A 76 13.15 1.70 3.04
C TYR A 76 13.62 2.25 1.69
N ASN A 77 14.36 1.43 0.95
CA ASN A 77 14.66 1.73 -0.45
C ASN A 77 13.47 1.35 -1.34
N MET A 78 12.39 2.12 -1.24
CA MET A 78 11.14 1.89 -1.99
C MET A 78 11.33 1.88 -3.51
N LYS A 79 12.35 2.58 -4.00
CA LYS A 79 12.71 2.53 -5.41
C LYS A 79 13.23 1.14 -5.79
N ALA A 80 14.18 0.60 -5.02
CA ALA A 80 14.73 -0.72 -5.29
C ALA A 80 13.66 -1.81 -5.16
N LEU A 81 12.82 -1.76 -4.11
CA LEU A 81 11.69 -2.68 -3.95
C LEU A 81 10.75 -2.62 -5.16
N GLY A 82 10.35 -1.42 -5.59
CA GLY A 82 9.45 -1.26 -6.74
C GLY A 82 10.06 -1.73 -8.07
N GLU A 83 11.36 -1.53 -8.28
CA GLU A 83 12.09 -2.04 -9.45
C GLU A 83 12.18 -3.57 -9.44
N ASP A 84 12.34 -4.18 -8.26
CA ASP A 84 12.35 -5.64 -8.09
C ASP A 84 10.98 -6.24 -8.38
N SER A 85 9.93 -5.72 -7.74
CA SER A 85 8.54 -6.12 -8.00
C SER A 85 8.15 -5.95 -9.48
N TYR A 86 8.62 -4.89 -10.16
CA TYR A 86 8.37 -4.70 -11.59
C TYR A 86 9.06 -5.77 -12.44
N ARG A 87 10.31 -6.11 -12.11
CA ARG A 87 11.06 -7.16 -12.80
C ARG A 87 10.38 -8.52 -12.63
N ASP A 88 9.94 -8.83 -11.42
CA ASP A 88 9.23 -10.07 -11.11
C ASP A 88 7.91 -10.15 -11.89
N LEU A 89 7.08 -9.10 -11.82
CA LEU A 89 5.82 -8.99 -12.58
C LEU A 89 6.03 -9.14 -14.10
N SER A 90 7.09 -8.53 -14.62
CA SER A 90 7.47 -8.62 -16.03
C SER A 90 7.89 -10.03 -16.42
N GLY A 91 8.61 -10.72 -15.53
CA GLY A 91 9.09 -12.09 -15.69
C GLY A 91 8.02 -13.18 -15.61
N ILE A 92 6.82 -12.88 -15.09
CA ILE A 92 5.70 -13.84 -15.07
C ILE A 92 5.38 -14.29 -16.50
N ASN A 93 5.46 -15.61 -16.74
CA ASN A 93 5.17 -16.25 -18.02
C ASN A 93 3.66 -16.33 -18.29
N LEU A 94 3.05 -15.17 -18.50
CA LEU A 94 1.66 -14.99 -18.89
C LEU A 94 1.61 -13.98 -20.04
N PRO A 95 0.74 -14.16 -21.06
CA PRO A 95 0.58 -13.16 -22.11
C PRO A 95 0.31 -11.76 -21.54
N THR A 96 1.05 -10.75 -22.00
CA THR A 96 0.97 -9.37 -21.51
C THR A 96 -0.47 -8.84 -21.51
N ALA A 97 -1.25 -9.13 -22.54
CA ALA A 97 -2.66 -8.75 -22.60
C ALA A 97 -3.50 -9.31 -21.43
N LYS A 98 -3.21 -10.54 -20.98
CA LYS A 98 -3.88 -11.14 -19.80
C LYS A 98 -3.41 -10.46 -18.51
N LYS A 99 -2.11 -10.19 -18.35
CA LYS A 99 -1.58 -9.42 -17.21
C LYS A 99 -2.26 -8.05 -17.14
N CYS A 100 -2.21 -7.29 -18.23
CA CYS A 100 -2.81 -5.97 -18.33
C CYS A 100 -4.30 -5.97 -17.97
N LYS A 101 -5.08 -6.92 -18.50
CA LYS A 101 -6.51 -7.03 -18.19
C LYS A 101 -6.76 -7.32 -16.70
N ALA A 102 -6.00 -8.23 -16.09
CA ALA A 102 -6.15 -8.57 -14.68
C ALA A 102 -5.74 -7.39 -13.77
N LEU A 103 -4.54 -6.86 -13.99
CA LEU A 103 -4.00 -5.74 -13.23
C LEU A 103 -4.90 -4.50 -13.32
N ALA A 104 -5.36 -4.15 -14.52
CA ALA A 104 -6.21 -2.98 -14.72
C ALA A 104 -7.57 -3.14 -13.99
N ARG A 105 -8.17 -4.33 -14.05
CA ARG A 105 -9.42 -4.63 -13.34
C ARG A 105 -9.27 -4.48 -11.83
N ASP A 106 -8.15 -4.95 -11.28
CA ASP A 106 -7.98 -5.09 -9.83
C ASP A 106 -7.41 -3.82 -9.18
N SER A 107 -6.65 -2.98 -9.92
CA SER A 107 -5.96 -1.81 -9.36
C SER A 107 -6.54 -0.44 -9.73
N LEU A 108 -7.16 -0.27 -10.92
CA LEU A 108 -7.59 1.06 -11.37
C LEU A 108 -8.78 1.62 -10.57
N SER A 109 -9.52 0.77 -9.87
CA SER A 109 -10.58 1.18 -8.95
C SER A 109 -10.06 2.09 -7.82
N LEU A 110 -8.80 1.92 -7.39
CA LEU A 110 -8.16 2.76 -6.38
C LEU A 110 -8.08 4.22 -6.84
N LEU A 111 -7.93 4.47 -8.14
CA LEU A 111 -7.85 5.82 -8.70
C LEU A 111 -9.18 6.59 -8.58
N ALA A 112 -10.32 5.89 -8.46
CA ALA A 112 -11.63 6.53 -8.31
C ALA A 112 -11.78 7.26 -6.96
N TYR A 113 -11.00 6.86 -5.96
CA TYR A 113 -11.05 7.41 -4.60
C TYR A 113 -10.09 8.58 -4.38
N VAL A 114 -9.25 8.89 -5.37
CA VAL A 114 -8.26 9.96 -5.32
C VAL A 114 -8.56 11.02 -6.37
N LYS A 115 -9.51 11.90 -6.01
CA LYS A 115 -9.77 13.16 -6.73
C LYS A 115 -8.69 14.20 -6.43
#